data_AF-X1CEP3-F1
#
_entry.id   AF-X1CEP3-F1
#
_cell.length_a   1.000
_cell.length_b   1.000
_cell.length_c   1.000
_cell.angle_alpha   90.00
_cell.angle_beta   90.00
_cell.angle_gamma   90.00
#
_symmetry.space_group_name_H-M   'P 1'
#
loop_
_entity.id
_entity.type
_entity.pdbx_description
1 polymer ?
#
loop_
_entity_poly.entity_id
_entity_poly.type
_entity_poly.pdbx_seq_one_letter_code
_entity_poly.pdbx_strand_id
1 'polypeptide(L)'
;YEKSPLKLRFFGLTSQYKKLNHPKLSLQIQEYIKNSENPRDTRLFAIKIAEKCNLISLIPLLIELVLNDREDIQIRKYVAYALESFTINNDIEGIEILRPIALSDEDLGDEYDLKGISLIILWPNLITFDELIEHLPDANISYAGAYMRFLIQHFIEKLPETEIVSALKWIRENPIMFMPSAKPYFDVILTQILLKTQNLIKIDGVIEAFSQTLSALIVDGSYMRERWRETQFNLLLNTDQELRRLVLKRVLIILPFDKTLLIPLISHLLHDYGQKIC
;
A
#
# COMPACT_ATOMS: atom_id res chain seq x y z
N TYR A 1 19.11 18.34 28.05
CA TYR A 1 18.19 17.29 27.55
C TYR A 1 18.92 15.95 27.34
N GLU A 2 20.10 15.95 26.71
CA GLU A 2 20.87 14.72 26.36
C GLU A 2 21.22 13.78 27.53
N LYS A 3 21.32 14.30 28.76
CA LYS A 3 21.58 13.49 29.97
C LYS A 3 20.33 13.25 30.84
N SER A 4 19.14 13.63 30.35
CA SER A 4 17.90 13.59 31.13
C SER A 4 17.15 12.27 30.96
N PRO A 5 16.59 11.68 32.04
CA PRO A 5 15.70 10.52 31.96
C PRO A 5 14.40 10.81 31.16
N LEU A 6 14.14 12.07 30.81
CA LEU A 6 13.04 12.47 29.93
C LEU A 6 13.20 11.94 28.50
N LYS A 7 14.42 11.74 28.00
CA LYS A 7 14.66 11.14 26.66
C LYS A 7 14.15 9.69 26.62
N LEU A 8 14.35 8.93 27.70
CA LEU A 8 13.85 7.55 27.84
C LEU A 8 12.32 7.47 27.97
N ARG A 9 11.67 8.53 28.50
CA ARG A 9 10.21 8.60 28.64
C ARG A 9 9.49 9.28 27.48
N PHE A 10 10.23 9.85 26.52
CA PHE A 10 9.69 10.60 25.40
C PHE A 10 8.65 9.79 24.62
N PHE A 11 9.05 8.62 24.12
CA PHE A 11 8.13 7.76 23.36
C PHE A 11 7.03 7.16 24.24
N GLY A 12 7.34 6.88 25.51
CA GLY A 12 6.40 6.29 26.47
C GLY A 12 5.25 7.21 26.92
N LEU A 13 5.38 8.53 26.72
CA LEU A 13 4.35 9.52 27.12
C LEU A 13 3.60 10.14 25.93
N THR A 14 3.86 9.69 24.71
CA THR A 14 3.30 10.27 23.47
C THR A 14 1.77 10.37 23.49
N SER A 15 1.07 9.40 24.08
CA SER A 15 -0.40 9.41 24.21
C SER A 15 -0.94 10.52 25.12
N GLN A 16 -0.10 11.08 26.00
CA GLN A 16 -0.46 12.15 26.92
C GLN A 16 -0.26 13.54 26.35
N TYR A 17 0.54 13.69 25.29
CA TYR A 17 0.87 15.01 24.72
C TYR A 17 -0.34 15.76 24.19
N LYS A 18 -1.41 15.07 23.77
CA LYS A 18 -2.69 15.70 23.42
C LYS A 18 -3.26 16.62 24.51
N LYS A 19 -2.89 16.39 25.78
CA LYS A 19 -3.30 17.22 26.92
C LYS A 19 -2.60 18.58 26.98
N LEU A 20 -1.53 18.77 26.21
CA LEU A 20 -0.83 20.05 26.10
C LEU A 20 -1.55 21.02 25.16
N ASN A 21 -2.57 20.57 24.44
CA ASN A 21 -3.22 21.38 23.41
C ASN A 21 -3.88 22.63 24.00
N HIS A 22 -3.35 23.80 23.65
CA HIS A 22 -3.87 25.11 24.00
C HIS A 22 -3.67 26.09 22.83
N PRO A 23 -4.45 27.19 22.72
CA PRO A 23 -4.47 28.04 21.52
C PRO A 23 -3.10 28.59 21.07
N LYS A 24 -2.19 28.87 22.02
CA LYS A 24 -0.86 29.39 21.74
C LYS A 24 0.20 28.31 21.43
N LEU A 25 -0.14 27.03 21.48
CA LEU A 25 0.84 25.94 21.40
C LEU A 25 1.52 25.91 20.03
N SER A 26 0.78 26.14 18.94
CA SER A 26 1.35 26.16 17.59
C SER A 26 2.47 27.19 17.46
N LEU A 27 2.28 28.42 17.95
CA LEU A 27 3.30 29.48 17.91
C LEU A 27 4.55 29.08 18.72
N GLN A 28 4.37 28.50 19.90
CA GLN A 28 5.49 28.08 20.75
C GLN A 28 6.30 26.96 20.09
N ILE A 29 5.62 25.96 19.52
CA ILE A 29 6.25 24.79 18.91
C ILE A 29 6.92 25.15 17.57
N GLN A 30 6.35 26.08 16.81
CA GLN A 30 6.86 26.52 15.52
C GLN A 30 8.32 27.00 15.60
N GLU A 31 8.66 27.79 16.61
CA GLU A 31 10.02 28.31 16.82
C GLU A 31 11.04 27.19 17.01
N TYR A 32 10.64 26.12 17.73
CA TYR A 32 11.51 24.97 17.94
C TYR A 32 11.70 24.15 16.68
N ILE A 33 10.64 23.97 15.87
CA ILE A 33 10.70 23.18 14.64
C ILE A 33 11.54 23.90 13.57
N LYS A 34 11.32 25.21 13.38
CA LYS A 34 11.90 26.01 12.29
C LYS A 34 13.40 26.26 12.46
N ASN A 35 13.87 26.45 13.69
CA ASN A 35 15.27 26.79 13.92
C ASN A 35 16.17 25.55 13.79
N SER A 36 16.96 25.48 12.72
CA SER A 36 17.90 24.40 12.42
C SER A 36 19.05 24.29 13.43
N GLU A 37 19.34 25.37 14.17
CA GLU A 37 20.36 25.36 15.25
C GLU A 37 19.88 24.63 16.50
N ASN A 38 18.58 24.35 16.63
CA ASN A 38 18.09 23.56 17.74
C ASN A 38 18.59 22.11 17.64
N PRO A 39 18.93 21.47 18.78
CA PRO A 39 19.30 20.06 18.78
C PRO A 39 18.25 19.21 18.08
N ARG A 40 18.71 18.25 17.27
CA ARG A 40 17.83 17.34 16.50
C ARG A 40 16.72 16.74 17.36
N ASP A 41 17.06 16.22 18.54
CA ASP A 41 16.09 15.64 19.48
C ASP A 41 15.00 16.65 19.91
N THR A 42 15.36 17.92 20.10
CA THR A 42 14.41 18.98 20.46
C THR A 42 13.44 19.26 19.32
N ARG A 43 13.91 19.26 18.08
CA ARG A 43 13.07 19.42 16.89
C ARG A 43 12.12 18.23 16.72
N LEU A 44 12.62 17.00 16.86
CA LEU A 44 11.80 15.79 16.84
C LEU A 44 10.73 15.78 17.95
N PHE A 45 11.09 16.25 19.15
CA PHE A 45 10.15 16.42 20.26
C PHE A 45 9.02 17.39 19.92
N ALA A 46 9.37 18.54 19.38
CA ALA A 46 8.43 19.57 18.96
C ALA A 46 7.47 19.07 17.86
N ILE A 47 7.99 18.37 16.85
CA ILE A 47 7.18 17.74 15.79
C ILE A 47 6.23 16.70 16.37
N LYS A 48 6.67 15.88 17.34
CA LYS A 48 5.79 14.87 17.96
C LYS A 48 4.66 15.49 18.79
N ILE A 49 4.91 16.64 19.44
CA ILE A 49 3.85 17.41 20.07
C ILE A 49 2.88 17.95 19.02
N ALA A 50 3.38 18.51 17.92
CA ALA A 50 2.55 19.02 16.84
C ALA A 50 1.61 17.93 16.28
N GLU A 51 2.15 16.74 16.00
CA GLU A 51 1.39 15.55 15.60
C GLU A 51 0.30 15.21 16.62
N LYS A 52 0.67 15.01 17.89
CA LYS A 52 -0.26 14.53 18.93
C LYS A 52 -1.30 15.55 19.38
N CYS A 53 -1.03 16.83 19.18
CA CYS A 53 -2.00 17.91 19.41
C CYS A 53 -2.79 18.30 18.16
N ASN A 54 -2.56 17.64 17.02
CA ASN A 54 -3.20 17.96 15.74
C ASN A 54 -3.07 19.44 15.34
N LEU A 55 -1.84 19.98 15.41
CA LEU A 55 -1.57 21.40 15.15
C LEU A 55 -1.50 21.70 13.64
N ILE A 56 -2.65 21.60 12.96
CA ILE A 56 -2.79 21.76 11.51
C ILE A 56 -2.29 23.12 10.99
N SER A 57 -2.26 24.16 11.82
CA SER A 57 -1.69 25.46 11.45
C SER A 57 -0.19 25.40 11.11
N LEU A 58 0.51 24.32 11.46
CA LEU A 58 1.91 24.10 11.14
C LEU A 58 2.14 23.43 9.77
N ILE A 59 1.09 23.00 9.06
CA ILE A 59 1.21 22.27 7.79
C ILE A 59 2.14 22.94 6.78
N PRO A 60 2.05 24.26 6.49
CA PRO A 60 2.95 24.90 5.53
C PRO A 60 4.43 24.73 5.90
N LEU A 61 4.78 24.93 7.18
CA LEU A 61 6.15 24.72 7.68
C LEU A 61 6.57 23.25 7.57
N LEU A 62 5.66 22.32 7.87
CA LEU A 62 5.95 20.89 7.81
C LEU A 62 6.21 20.43 6.36
N ILE A 63 5.44 20.93 5.40
CA ILE A 63 5.67 20.69 3.97
C ILE A 63 7.06 21.19 3.55
N GLU A 64 7.42 22.43 3.91
CA GLU A 64 8.75 22.99 3.61
C GLU A 64 9.88 22.09 4.12
N LEU A 65 9.74 21.54 5.34
CA LEU A 65 10.76 20.68 5.95
C LEU A 65 10.86 19.30 5.29
N VAL A 66 9.74 18.69 4.90
CA VAL A 66 9.75 17.39 4.21
C VAL A 66 10.42 17.47 2.85
N LEU A 67 10.20 18.58 2.13
CA LEU A 67 10.77 18.82 0.81
C LEU A 67 12.23 19.27 0.85
N ASN A 68 12.75 19.73 1.98
CA ASN A 68 14.12 20.21 2.12
C ASN A 68 15.12 19.05 2.11
N ASP A 69 15.84 18.87 0.99
CA ASP A 69 16.86 17.83 0.80
C ASP A 69 18.08 17.97 1.72
N ARG A 70 18.32 19.17 2.26
CA ARG A 70 19.40 19.44 3.23
C ARG A 70 19.00 19.18 4.68
N GLU A 71 17.73 18.89 4.93
CA GLU A 71 17.24 18.59 6.28
C GLU A 71 17.62 17.17 6.71
N ASP A 72 17.83 16.97 8.01
CA ASP A 72 18.08 15.64 8.58
C ASP A 72 16.95 14.67 8.19
N ILE A 73 17.32 13.52 7.63
CA ILE A 73 16.35 12.55 7.09
C ILE A 73 15.35 12.09 8.16
N GLN A 74 15.76 12.02 9.43
CA GLN A 74 14.86 11.62 10.52
C GLN A 74 13.89 12.75 10.87
N ILE A 75 14.31 14.01 10.79
CA ILE A 75 13.39 15.15 10.88
C ILE A 75 12.35 15.07 9.76
N ARG A 76 12.79 14.92 8.50
CA ARG A 76 11.88 14.79 7.35
C ARG A 76 10.85 13.68 7.56
N LYS A 77 11.29 12.49 8.01
CA LYS A 77 10.40 11.35 8.32
C LYS A 77 9.37 11.68 9.40
N TYR A 78 9.79 12.27 10.52
CA TYR A 78 8.86 12.65 11.60
C TYR A 78 7.84 13.68 11.15
N VAL A 79 8.27 14.63 10.31
CA VAL A 79 7.37 15.62 9.74
C VAL A 79 6.37 14.95 8.78
N ALA A 80 6.81 14.02 7.94
CA ALA A 80 5.91 13.28 7.06
C ALA A 80 4.86 12.48 7.85
N TYR A 81 5.24 11.79 8.94
CA TYR A 81 4.28 11.11 9.82
C TYR A 81 3.30 12.08 10.51
N ALA A 82 3.74 13.30 10.83
CA ALA A 82 2.86 14.33 11.35
C ALA A 82 1.84 14.79 10.30
N LEU A 83 2.29 15.02 9.06
CA LEU A 83 1.42 15.35 7.93
C LEU A 83 0.38 14.25 7.67
N GLU A 84 0.81 12.98 7.64
CA GLU A 84 -0.10 11.83 7.51
C GLU A 84 -1.18 11.84 8.60
N SER A 85 -0.78 12.08 9.85
CA SER A 85 -1.73 12.12 10.97
C SER A 85 -2.77 13.23 10.81
N PHE A 86 -2.39 14.35 10.20
CA PHE A 86 -3.30 15.47 9.95
C PHE A 86 -4.28 15.15 8.82
N THR A 87 -3.86 14.42 7.78
CA THR A 87 -4.72 14.10 6.62
C THR A 87 -5.78 13.03 6.92
N ILE A 88 -5.67 12.27 8.02
CA ILE A 88 -6.66 11.23 8.37
C ILE A 88 -8.07 11.82 8.54
N ASN A 89 -8.19 13.03 9.10
CA ASN A 89 -9.48 13.64 9.45
C ASN A 89 -9.69 15.03 8.85
N ASN A 90 -8.78 15.49 8.00
CA ASN A 90 -8.82 16.84 7.44
C ASN A 90 -8.50 16.77 5.95
N ASP A 91 -9.30 17.48 5.15
CA ASP A 91 -8.92 17.82 3.79
C ASP A 91 -7.93 18.99 3.87
N ILE A 92 -6.72 18.76 3.38
CA ILE A 92 -5.59 19.67 3.57
C ILE A 92 -5.14 20.15 2.20
N GLU A 93 -5.29 21.45 1.96
CA GLU A 93 -4.74 22.10 0.77
C GLU A 93 -3.20 22.08 0.77
N GLY A 94 -2.60 21.88 -0.40
CA GLY A 94 -1.15 21.95 -0.58
C GLY A 94 -0.42 20.62 -0.40
N ILE A 95 -1.09 19.52 -0.01
CA ILE A 95 -0.44 18.21 0.13
C ILE A 95 0.03 17.62 -1.20
N GLU A 96 -0.55 18.05 -2.33
CA GLU A 96 -0.20 17.60 -3.68
C GLU A 96 1.27 17.87 -4.03
N ILE A 97 1.90 18.82 -3.34
CA ILE A 97 3.34 19.10 -3.47
C ILE A 97 4.23 17.93 -3.02
N LEU A 98 3.69 16.94 -2.31
CA LEU A 98 4.40 15.71 -1.94
C LEU A 98 4.51 14.71 -3.11
N ARG A 99 3.82 14.95 -4.23
CA ARG A 99 3.83 14.06 -5.42
C ARG A 99 5.24 13.70 -5.90
N PRO A 100 6.21 14.63 -6.00
CA PRO A 100 7.58 14.29 -6.42
C PRO A 100 8.25 13.26 -5.50
N ILE A 101 7.96 13.26 -4.20
CA ILE A 101 8.50 12.26 -3.25
C ILE A 101 7.78 10.91 -3.46
N ALA A 102 6.47 10.91 -3.60
CA ALA A 102 5.69 9.69 -3.80
C ALA A 102 6.04 8.95 -5.10
N LEU A 103 6.32 9.70 -6.17
CA LEU A 103 6.63 9.18 -7.50
C LEU A 103 8.14 9.18 -7.80
N SER A 104 9.00 9.34 -6.80
CA SER A 104 10.45 9.18 -6.97
C SER A 104 10.84 7.70 -6.91
N ASP A 105 11.69 7.26 -7.84
CA ASP A 105 12.32 5.93 -7.80
C ASP A 105 13.65 5.93 -7.03
N GLU A 106 14.11 7.10 -6.58
CA GLU A 106 15.34 7.25 -5.81
C GLU A 106 15.10 6.96 -4.32
N ASP A 107 15.93 6.07 -3.76
CA ASP A 107 16.02 5.89 -2.30
C ASP A 107 16.84 7.06 -1.71
N LEU A 108 16.20 7.82 -0.82
CA LEU A 108 16.81 8.97 -0.13
C LEU A 108 17.70 8.54 1.05
N GLY A 109 18.12 7.27 1.10
CA GLY A 109 18.81 6.66 2.23
C GLY A 109 17.87 6.41 3.41
N ASP A 110 16.58 6.22 3.12
CA ASP A 110 15.52 6.09 4.11
C ASP A 110 14.66 4.83 3.94
N GLU A 111 15.06 3.94 3.03
CA GLU A 111 14.38 2.69 2.71
C GLU A 111 12.95 2.95 2.22
N TYR A 112 12.79 4.03 1.45
CA TYR A 112 11.52 4.51 0.89
C TYR A 112 10.46 4.93 1.91
N ASP A 113 10.82 5.25 3.16
CA ASP A 113 9.83 5.67 4.17
C ASP A 113 9.08 6.94 3.78
N LEU A 114 9.79 7.98 3.32
CA LEU A 114 9.19 9.22 2.86
C LEU A 114 8.28 9.00 1.66
N LYS A 115 8.68 8.14 0.72
CA LYS A 115 7.85 7.72 -0.41
C LYS A 115 6.58 7.03 0.09
N GLY A 116 6.73 6.05 0.99
CA GLY A 116 5.61 5.32 1.58
C GLY A 116 4.60 6.21 2.28
N ILE A 117 5.05 7.15 3.11
CA ILE A 117 4.16 8.11 3.78
C ILE A 117 3.47 9.02 2.76
N SER A 118 4.21 9.53 1.78
CA SER A 118 3.65 10.38 0.73
C SER A 118 2.61 9.63 -0.11
N LEU A 119 2.83 8.36 -0.42
CA LEU A 119 1.84 7.50 -1.08
C LEU A 119 0.60 7.29 -0.20
N ILE A 120 0.74 7.08 1.11
CA ILE A 120 -0.42 6.93 2.01
C ILE A 120 -1.30 8.18 2.05
N ILE A 121 -0.67 9.36 1.99
CA ILE A 121 -1.35 10.66 1.96
C ILE A 121 -2.08 10.88 0.63
N LEU A 122 -1.40 10.61 -0.49
CA LEU A 122 -1.87 11.00 -1.82
C LEU A 122 -2.75 9.94 -2.50
N TRP A 123 -2.54 8.66 -2.20
CA TRP A 123 -3.30 7.56 -2.80
C TRP A 123 -4.67 7.38 -2.11
N PRO A 124 -5.78 7.27 -2.87
CA PRO A 124 -5.91 7.23 -4.34
C PRO A 124 -6.35 8.55 -4.97
N ASN A 125 -6.51 9.61 -4.17
CA ASN A 125 -7.21 10.83 -4.59
C ASN A 125 -6.38 11.72 -5.50
N LEU A 126 -5.06 11.70 -5.32
CA LEU A 126 -4.11 12.58 -5.99
C LEU A 126 -3.08 11.84 -6.82
N ILE A 127 -3.11 10.51 -6.88
CA ILE A 127 -2.21 9.68 -7.71
C ILE A 127 -3.07 8.63 -8.39
N THR A 128 -2.90 8.46 -9.70
CA THR A 128 -3.61 7.44 -10.50
C THR A 128 -2.92 6.09 -10.38
N PHE A 129 -3.65 5.00 -10.69
CA PHE A 129 -3.10 3.66 -10.60
C PHE A 129 -1.88 3.48 -11.50
N ASP A 130 -1.95 3.96 -12.74
CA ASP A 130 -0.88 3.86 -13.73
C ASP A 130 0.38 4.63 -13.29
N GLU A 131 0.23 5.87 -12.81
CA GLU A 131 1.35 6.64 -12.24
C GLU A 131 2.01 5.88 -11.07
N LEU A 132 1.20 5.22 -10.24
CA LEU A 132 1.71 4.53 -9.06
C LEU A 132 2.55 3.31 -9.44
N ILE A 133 2.04 2.44 -10.33
CA ILE A 133 2.71 1.19 -10.70
C ILE A 133 3.98 1.43 -11.52
N GLU A 134 4.07 2.53 -12.27
CA GLU A 134 5.28 2.94 -12.99
C GLU A 134 6.44 3.25 -12.02
N HIS A 135 6.09 3.72 -10.83
CA HIS A 135 7.05 4.13 -9.79
C HIS A 135 7.04 3.22 -8.55
N LEU A 136 6.78 1.91 -8.70
CA LEU A 136 6.91 0.95 -7.60
C LEU A 136 8.34 0.40 -7.51
N PRO A 137 9.22 0.91 -6.63
CA PRO A 137 10.57 0.40 -6.47
C PRO A 137 10.55 -1.02 -5.90
N ASP A 138 11.63 -1.74 -6.21
CA ASP A 138 11.97 -2.99 -5.54
C ASP A 138 12.51 -2.71 -4.13
N ALA A 139 11.61 -2.65 -3.15
CA ALA A 139 11.99 -2.36 -1.78
C ALA A 139 12.50 -3.61 -1.03
N ASN A 140 13.39 -3.36 -0.08
CA ASN A 140 13.90 -4.35 0.84
C ASN A 140 12.79 -4.89 1.76
N ILE A 141 12.40 -6.15 1.53
CA ILE A 141 11.33 -6.83 2.29
C ILE A 141 11.61 -7.00 3.78
N SER A 142 12.88 -6.91 4.21
CA SER A 142 13.24 -7.02 5.62
C SER A 142 12.98 -5.73 6.40
N TYR A 143 12.77 -4.61 5.70
CA TYR A 143 12.50 -3.33 6.32
C TYR A 143 10.99 -3.10 6.47
N ALA A 144 10.50 -3.19 7.71
CA ALA A 144 9.10 -2.94 8.05
C ALA A 144 8.79 -1.43 8.18
N GLY A 145 8.94 -0.70 7.08
CA GLY A 145 8.73 0.75 6.98
C GLY A 145 7.33 1.17 6.49
N ALA A 146 7.16 2.47 6.29
CA ALA A 146 5.96 3.08 5.76
C ALA A 146 5.66 2.63 4.33
N TYR A 147 6.67 2.34 3.50
CA TYR A 147 6.44 1.81 2.16
C TYR A 147 5.83 0.40 2.20
N MET A 148 6.38 -0.49 3.04
CA MET A 148 5.77 -1.82 3.25
C MET A 148 4.36 -1.71 3.83
N ARG A 149 4.13 -0.76 4.74
CA ARG A 149 2.78 -0.45 5.26
C ARG A 149 1.85 0.00 4.15
N PHE A 150 2.29 0.89 3.27
CA PHE A 150 1.53 1.33 2.10
C PHE A 150 1.10 0.12 1.23
N LEU A 151 2.06 -0.71 0.83
CA LEU A 151 1.81 -1.86 -0.06
C LEU A 151 0.81 -2.85 0.53
N ILE A 152 0.93 -3.17 1.82
CA ILE A 152 0.13 -4.23 2.44
C ILE A 152 -1.25 -3.73 2.89
N GLN A 153 -1.32 -2.48 3.38
CA GLN A 153 -2.52 -1.96 4.05
C GLN A 153 -3.31 -0.99 3.18
N HIS A 154 -2.66 -0.14 2.38
CA HIS A 154 -3.34 0.98 1.73
C HIS A 154 -3.50 0.84 0.22
N PHE A 155 -2.54 0.20 -0.45
CA PHE A 155 -2.49 0.17 -1.91
C PHE A 155 -3.78 -0.43 -2.51
N ILE A 156 -4.07 -1.70 -2.21
CA ILE A 156 -5.26 -2.37 -2.78
C ILE A 156 -6.54 -2.07 -2.00
N GLU A 157 -6.44 -1.85 -0.68
CA GLU A 157 -7.59 -1.43 0.15
C GLU A 157 -8.26 -0.20 -0.45
N LYS A 158 -7.48 0.84 -0.78
CA LYS A 158 -7.96 2.10 -1.33
C LYS A 158 -8.07 2.15 -2.86
N LEU A 159 -7.71 1.07 -3.58
CA LEU A 159 -7.84 1.02 -5.04
C LEU A 159 -9.28 1.36 -5.49
N PRO A 160 -9.50 2.40 -6.32
CA PRO A 160 -10.84 2.71 -6.83
C PRO A 160 -11.41 1.55 -7.65
N GLU A 161 -12.73 1.30 -7.55
CA GLU A 161 -13.38 0.23 -8.32
C GLU A 161 -13.24 0.43 -9.83
N THR A 162 -13.17 1.69 -10.28
CA THR A 162 -12.94 2.07 -11.69
C THR A 162 -11.58 1.63 -12.21
N GLU A 163 -10.60 1.40 -11.34
CA GLU A 163 -9.23 1.01 -11.69
C GLU A 163 -9.00 -0.51 -11.62
N ILE A 164 -10.01 -1.30 -11.25
CA ILE A 164 -9.82 -2.76 -11.09
C ILE A 164 -9.41 -3.45 -12.39
N VAL A 165 -9.91 -2.96 -13.53
CA VAL A 165 -9.55 -3.49 -14.86
C VAL A 165 -8.09 -3.17 -15.18
N SER A 166 -7.61 -1.97 -14.84
CA SER A 166 -6.21 -1.56 -14.97
C SER A 166 -5.31 -2.44 -14.10
N ALA A 167 -5.72 -2.73 -12.86
CA ALA A 167 -4.98 -3.62 -11.96
C ALA A 167 -4.89 -5.07 -12.46
N LEU A 168 -5.98 -5.60 -13.02
CA LEU A 168 -5.98 -6.93 -13.65
C LEU A 168 -5.09 -6.99 -14.89
N LYS A 169 -5.08 -5.92 -15.70
CA LYS A 169 -4.19 -5.78 -16.85
C LYS A 169 -2.72 -5.74 -16.40
N TRP A 170 -2.40 -4.98 -15.36
CA TRP A 170 -1.06 -4.90 -14.79
C TRP A 170 -0.51 -6.27 -14.38
N ILE A 171 -1.32 -7.10 -13.71
CA ILE A 171 -0.94 -8.49 -13.37
C ILE A 171 -0.61 -9.30 -14.63
N ARG A 172 -1.48 -9.22 -15.64
CA ARG A 172 -1.34 -9.98 -16.89
C ARG A 172 -0.10 -9.58 -17.69
N GLU A 173 0.27 -8.31 -17.65
CA GLU A 173 1.44 -7.78 -18.38
C GLU A 173 2.75 -8.02 -17.61
N ASN A 174 2.69 -8.36 -16.32
CA ASN A 174 3.86 -8.53 -15.45
C ASN A 174 3.86 -9.87 -14.67
N PRO A 175 3.65 -11.03 -15.32
CA PRO A 175 3.43 -12.30 -14.64
C PRO A 175 4.61 -12.76 -13.77
N ILE A 176 5.84 -12.36 -14.10
CA ILE A 176 7.06 -12.68 -13.35
C ILE A 176 7.09 -11.98 -11.98
N MET A 177 6.56 -10.75 -11.89
CA MET A 177 6.51 -9.95 -10.66
C MET A 177 5.67 -10.63 -9.57
N PHE A 178 4.64 -11.36 -9.99
CA PHE A 178 3.68 -12.05 -9.13
C PHE A 178 4.01 -13.53 -8.91
N MET A 179 5.20 -13.99 -9.31
CA MET A 179 5.64 -15.35 -9.02
C MET A 179 5.86 -15.55 -7.50
N PRO A 180 5.43 -16.68 -6.90
CA PRO A 180 5.53 -16.92 -5.47
C PRO A 180 6.96 -16.81 -4.88
N SER A 181 7.98 -17.07 -5.71
CA SER A 181 9.39 -17.00 -5.34
C SER A 181 10.04 -15.63 -5.60
N ALA A 182 9.36 -14.72 -6.29
CA ALA A 182 9.93 -13.41 -6.62
C ALA A 182 9.94 -12.52 -5.38
N LYS A 183 8.76 -12.14 -4.85
CA LYS A 183 8.65 -11.28 -3.66
C LYS A 183 7.34 -11.54 -2.90
N PRO A 184 7.36 -11.85 -1.58
CA PRO A 184 6.17 -12.25 -0.82
C PRO A 184 5.02 -11.24 -0.82
N TYR A 185 5.30 -9.95 -0.94
CA TYR A 185 4.27 -8.90 -0.90
C TYR A 185 3.47 -8.81 -2.21
N PHE A 186 4.03 -9.19 -3.37
CA PHE A 186 3.26 -9.25 -4.62
C PHE A 186 2.24 -10.37 -4.61
N ASP A 187 2.48 -11.47 -3.90
CA ASP A 187 1.48 -12.52 -3.68
C ASP A 187 0.27 -12.01 -2.88
N VAL A 188 0.54 -11.16 -1.86
CA VAL A 188 -0.49 -10.48 -1.09
C VAL A 188 -1.28 -9.50 -1.97
N ILE A 189 -0.59 -8.68 -2.77
CA ILE A 189 -1.22 -7.73 -3.71
C ILE A 189 -2.09 -8.46 -4.73
N LEU A 190 -1.58 -9.54 -5.35
CA LEU A 190 -2.33 -10.38 -6.28
C LEU A 190 -3.60 -10.90 -5.61
N THR A 191 -3.47 -11.52 -4.44
CA THR A 191 -4.61 -12.08 -3.70
C THR A 191 -5.64 -10.99 -3.38
N GLN A 192 -5.21 -9.82 -2.92
CA GLN A 192 -6.11 -8.70 -2.62
C GLN A 192 -6.84 -8.18 -3.89
N ILE A 193 -6.15 -8.07 -5.03
CA ILE A 193 -6.78 -7.64 -6.30
C ILE A 193 -7.82 -8.67 -6.75
N LEU A 194 -7.50 -9.96 -6.71
CA LEU A 194 -8.43 -11.02 -7.11
C LEU A 194 -9.68 -11.06 -6.20
N LEU A 195 -9.50 -10.90 -4.89
CA LEU A 195 -10.61 -10.83 -3.93
C LEU A 195 -11.48 -9.58 -4.15
N LYS A 196 -10.86 -8.41 -4.39
CA LYS A 196 -11.59 -7.17 -4.67
C LYS A 196 -12.39 -7.27 -5.97
N THR A 197 -11.80 -7.89 -7.00
CA THR A 197 -12.44 -8.12 -8.31
C THR A 197 -13.73 -8.92 -8.18
N GLN A 198 -13.80 -9.89 -7.26
CA GLN A 198 -14.99 -10.71 -7.04
C GLN A 198 -16.23 -9.87 -6.74
N ASN A 199 -16.10 -8.88 -5.84
CA ASN A 199 -17.20 -8.00 -5.46
C ASN A 199 -17.70 -7.15 -6.64
N LEU A 200 -16.88 -7.03 -7.69
CA LEU A 200 -17.10 -6.20 -8.87
C LEU A 200 -17.40 -7.02 -10.13
N ILE A 201 -17.49 -8.35 -10.04
CA ILE A 201 -17.55 -9.24 -11.23
C ILE A 201 -18.77 -8.99 -12.12
N LYS A 202 -19.84 -8.43 -11.56
CA LYS A 202 -21.08 -8.09 -12.26
C LYS A 202 -21.00 -6.78 -13.04
N ILE A 203 -19.94 -5.99 -12.83
CA ILE A 203 -19.70 -4.76 -13.58
C ILE A 203 -19.19 -5.15 -14.97
N ASP A 204 -19.71 -4.45 -15.98
CA ASP A 204 -19.34 -4.68 -17.39
C ASP A 204 -17.83 -4.59 -17.59
N GLY A 205 -17.27 -5.51 -18.36
CA GLY A 205 -15.83 -5.58 -18.65
C GLY A 205 -14.97 -6.23 -17.56
N VAL A 206 -15.36 -6.18 -16.29
CA VAL A 206 -14.56 -6.75 -15.18
C VAL A 206 -14.38 -8.26 -15.34
N ILE A 207 -15.46 -8.98 -15.65
CA ILE A 207 -15.38 -10.43 -15.80
C ILE A 207 -14.50 -10.87 -16.97
N GLU A 208 -14.45 -10.08 -18.04
CA GLU A 208 -13.62 -10.35 -19.20
C GLU A 208 -12.15 -10.15 -18.83
N ALA A 209 -11.82 -9.00 -18.23
CA ALA A 209 -10.47 -8.71 -17.75
C ALA A 209 -9.99 -9.77 -16.75
N PHE A 210 -10.85 -10.16 -15.81
CA PHE A 210 -10.55 -11.19 -14.81
C PHE A 210 -10.28 -12.55 -15.43
N SER A 211 -11.12 -12.98 -16.39
CA SER A 211 -10.94 -14.26 -17.09
C SER A 211 -9.65 -14.28 -17.91
N GLN A 212 -9.30 -13.17 -18.56
CA GLN A 212 -8.04 -13.03 -19.31
C GLN A 212 -6.83 -13.09 -18.38
N THR A 213 -6.88 -12.40 -17.24
CA THR A 213 -5.78 -12.39 -16.26
C THR A 213 -5.58 -13.78 -15.64
N LEU A 214 -6.66 -14.48 -15.26
CA LEU A 214 -6.54 -15.86 -14.80
C LEU A 214 -5.96 -16.78 -15.88
N SER A 215 -6.41 -16.65 -17.13
CA SER A 215 -5.89 -17.44 -18.24
C SER A 215 -4.38 -17.24 -18.43
N ALA A 216 -3.89 -16.01 -18.34
CA ALA A 216 -2.45 -15.72 -18.41
C ALA A 216 -1.68 -16.35 -17.25
N LEU A 217 -2.16 -16.20 -16.01
CA LEU A 217 -1.54 -16.82 -14.82
C LEU A 217 -1.48 -18.35 -14.90
N ILE A 218 -2.48 -18.97 -15.55
CA ILE A 218 -2.51 -20.42 -15.80
C ILE A 218 -1.45 -20.82 -16.82
N VAL A 219 -1.37 -20.12 -17.96
CA VAL A 219 -0.44 -20.41 -19.05
C VAL A 219 1.01 -20.26 -18.60
N ASP A 220 1.33 -19.21 -17.85
CA ASP A 220 2.69 -18.96 -17.38
C ASP A 220 3.14 -19.95 -16.29
N GLY A 221 2.23 -20.79 -15.79
CA GLY A 221 2.52 -21.87 -14.82
C GLY A 221 3.07 -21.37 -13.48
N SER A 222 3.12 -20.06 -13.25
CA SER A 222 3.63 -19.40 -12.04
C SER A 222 2.69 -19.57 -10.85
N TYR A 223 1.37 -19.54 -11.10
CA TYR A 223 0.36 -19.58 -10.04
C TYR A 223 -0.06 -21.01 -9.65
N MET A 224 -0.07 -21.93 -10.62
CA MET A 224 -0.56 -23.31 -10.46
C MET A 224 0.31 -24.22 -9.59
N ARG A 225 1.62 -24.01 -9.54
CA ARG A 225 2.54 -25.09 -9.10
C ARG A 225 2.64 -25.29 -7.59
N GLU A 226 2.47 -24.27 -6.74
CA GLU A 226 2.79 -24.44 -5.31
C GLU A 226 1.78 -23.84 -4.31
N ARG A 227 1.04 -22.77 -4.64
CA ARG A 227 0.23 -22.05 -3.63
C ARG A 227 -1.26 -21.94 -3.90
N TRP A 228 -1.75 -22.27 -5.10
CA TRP A 228 -3.18 -22.13 -5.41
C TRP A 228 -4.03 -22.84 -4.34
N ARG A 229 -3.65 -24.05 -3.89
CA ARG A 229 -4.40 -24.86 -2.90
C ARG A 229 -4.72 -24.18 -1.55
N GLU A 230 -3.94 -23.20 -1.10
CA GLU A 230 -4.08 -22.60 0.24
C GLU A 230 -4.46 -21.12 0.23
N THR A 231 -4.61 -20.52 -0.95
CA THR A 231 -4.96 -19.09 -1.05
C THR A 231 -6.45 -18.86 -0.75
N GLN A 232 -6.75 -17.71 -0.15
CA GLN A 232 -8.13 -17.23 0.02
C GLN A 232 -8.90 -17.21 -1.32
N PHE A 233 -8.19 -17.04 -2.43
CA PHE A 233 -8.74 -17.11 -3.77
C PHE A 233 -9.32 -18.48 -4.14
N ASN A 234 -8.70 -19.58 -3.72
CA ASN A 234 -9.25 -20.92 -4.00
C ASN A 234 -10.49 -21.22 -3.17
N LEU A 235 -10.46 -20.83 -1.89
CA LEU A 235 -11.65 -20.85 -1.03
C LEU A 235 -12.80 -20.02 -1.64
N LEU A 236 -12.47 -18.91 -2.30
CA LEU A 236 -13.42 -18.04 -2.97
C LEU A 236 -14.13 -18.73 -4.13
N LEU A 237 -13.37 -19.27 -5.08
CA LEU A 237 -13.93 -20.04 -6.20
C LEU A 237 -14.74 -21.23 -5.67
N ASN A 238 -14.27 -21.85 -4.58
CA ASN A 238 -14.92 -23.00 -3.98
C ASN A 238 -16.24 -22.69 -3.25
N THR A 239 -16.45 -21.45 -2.80
CA THR A 239 -17.68 -21.04 -2.08
C THR A 239 -18.76 -20.49 -3.01
N ASP A 240 -18.42 -19.85 -4.13
CA ASP A 240 -19.38 -19.29 -5.09
C ASP A 240 -19.45 -20.12 -6.38
N GLN A 241 -20.44 -21.03 -6.44
CA GLN A 241 -20.60 -21.96 -7.56
C GLN A 241 -20.94 -21.27 -8.88
N GLU A 242 -21.74 -20.21 -8.84
CA GLU A 242 -22.16 -19.50 -10.05
C GLU A 242 -21.01 -18.65 -10.60
N LEU A 243 -20.27 -17.96 -9.74
CA LEU A 243 -19.04 -17.27 -10.12
C LEU A 243 -18.05 -18.26 -10.73
N ARG A 244 -17.80 -19.40 -10.07
CA ARG A 244 -16.88 -20.42 -10.58
C ARG A 244 -17.28 -20.85 -11.97
N ARG A 245 -18.53 -21.28 -12.17
CA ARG A 245 -19.02 -21.71 -13.50
C ARG A 245 -18.81 -20.64 -14.57
N LEU A 246 -19.14 -19.40 -14.24
CA LEU A 246 -19.06 -18.29 -15.18
C LEU A 246 -17.61 -17.98 -15.59
N VAL A 247 -16.70 -17.92 -14.62
CA VAL A 247 -15.27 -17.71 -14.84
C VAL A 247 -14.67 -18.86 -15.63
N LEU A 248 -15.00 -20.11 -15.29
CA LEU A 248 -14.48 -21.28 -15.98
C LEU A 248 -14.92 -21.36 -17.43
N LYS A 249 -16.20 -21.07 -17.69
CA LYS A 249 -16.70 -21.04 -19.06
C LYS A 249 -15.90 -20.08 -19.93
N ARG A 250 -15.52 -18.91 -19.40
CA ARG A 250 -14.72 -17.91 -20.13
C ARG A 250 -13.25 -18.31 -20.23
N VAL A 251 -12.63 -18.72 -19.14
CA VAL A 251 -11.23 -19.17 -19.13
C VAL A 251 -11.00 -20.32 -20.12
N LEU A 252 -11.92 -21.29 -20.18
CA LEU A 252 -11.84 -22.41 -21.14
C LEU A 252 -11.96 -21.98 -22.61
N ILE A 253 -12.61 -20.84 -22.90
CA ILE A 253 -12.68 -20.27 -24.25
C ILE A 253 -11.35 -19.58 -24.61
N ILE A 254 -10.70 -18.97 -23.63
CA ILE A 254 -9.47 -18.18 -23.82
C ILE A 254 -8.21 -19.07 -23.85
N LEU A 255 -8.18 -20.14 -23.04
CA LEU A 255 -7.01 -20.99 -22.93
C LEU A 255 -6.69 -21.70 -24.25
N PRO A 256 -5.40 -21.84 -24.61
CA PRO A 256 -5.02 -22.72 -25.71
C PRO A 256 -5.50 -24.14 -25.41
N PHE A 257 -5.88 -24.89 -26.45
CA PHE A 257 -6.25 -26.31 -26.36
C PHE A 257 -5.00 -27.18 -26.05
N ASP A 258 -4.36 -26.92 -24.93
CA ASP A 258 -3.23 -27.67 -24.40
C ASP A 258 -3.70 -28.51 -23.20
N LYS A 259 -3.67 -29.83 -23.38
CA LYS A 259 -4.08 -30.79 -22.36
C LYS A 259 -3.26 -30.66 -21.08
N THR A 260 -2.02 -30.18 -21.16
CA THR A 260 -1.13 -30.01 -19.99
C THR A 260 -1.57 -28.87 -19.07
N LEU A 261 -2.28 -27.87 -19.59
CA LEU A 261 -2.85 -26.75 -18.83
C LEU A 261 -4.29 -27.01 -18.38
N LEU A 262 -5.07 -27.70 -19.22
CA LEU A 262 -6.47 -28.02 -18.94
C LEU A 262 -6.64 -29.07 -17.83
N ILE A 263 -5.77 -30.08 -17.75
CA ILE A 263 -5.88 -31.16 -16.75
C ILE A 263 -5.67 -30.63 -15.31
N PRO A 264 -4.61 -29.86 -14.99
CA PRO A 264 -4.43 -29.27 -13.67
C PRO A 264 -5.60 -28.35 -13.30
N LEU A 265 -6.01 -27.47 -14.21
CA LEU A 265 -7.15 -26.56 -14.02
C LEU A 265 -8.41 -27.34 -13.63
N ILE A 266 -8.81 -28.31 -14.47
CA ILE A 266 -9.98 -29.15 -14.24
C ILE A 266 -9.83 -29.95 -12.93
N SER A 267 -8.64 -30.50 -12.65
CA SER A 267 -8.38 -31.25 -11.42
C SER A 267 -8.51 -30.39 -10.16
N HIS A 268 -8.04 -29.13 -10.19
CA HIS A 268 -8.11 -28.20 -9.06
C HIS A 268 -9.52 -27.70 -8.80
N LEU A 269 -10.34 -27.58 -9.83
CA LEU A 269 -11.70 -27.04 -9.75
C LEU A 269 -12.75 -28.11 -9.47
N LEU A 270 -12.48 -29.38 -9.83
CA LEU A 270 -13.36 -30.52 -9.61
C LEU A 270 -13.05 -31.31 -8.34
N HIS A 271 -11.91 -31.07 -7.66
CA HIS A 271 -11.52 -31.88 -6.50
C HIS A 271 -12.50 -31.84 -5.31
N ASP A 272 -13.41 -30.85 -5.26
CA ASP A 272 -14.44 -30.75 -4.23
C ASP A 272 -15.69 -31.61 -4.48
N TYR A 273 -15.87 -32.20 -5.67
CA TYR A 273 -16.98 -33.12 -5.91
C TYR A 273 -16.78 -34.51 -5.28
N GLY A 274 -15.57 -34.82 -4.80
CA GLY A 274 -15.22 -36.13 -4.25
C GLY A 274 -15.27 -36.28 -2.72
N GLN A 275 -15.32 -35.19 -1.95
CA GLN A 275 -15.30 -35.26 -0.47
C GLN A 275 -16.67 -35.10 0.20
N LYS A 276 -17.75 -34.84 -0.56
CA LYS A 276 -19.14 -34.79 -0.03
C LYS A 276 -19.98 -36.04 -0.33
N ILE A 277 -19.36 -37.13 -0.80
CA ILE A 277 -20.04 -38.42 -1.07
C ILE A 277 -19.38 -39.58 -0.30
N CYS A 278 -18.78 -39.31 0.87
CA CYS A 278 -18.45 -40.36 1.85
C CYS A 278 -18.95 -39.94 3.23
#